data_AF-A0A317ESW4-F1
#
_entry.id   AF-A0A317ESW4-F1
#
_cell.length_a   1.000
_cell.length_b   1.000
_cell.length_c   1.000
_cell.angle_alpha   90.00
_cell.angle_beta   90.00
_cell.angle_gamma   90.00
#
_symmetry.space_group_name_H-M   'P 1'
#
loop_
_entity.id
_entity.type
_entity.pdbx_description
1 polymer ?
#
loop_
_entity_poly.entity_id
_entity_poly.type
_entity_poly.pdbx_seq_one_letter_code
_entity_poly.pdbx_strand_id
1 'polypeptide(L)'
;MKLRNILAFGLVVMTIASCKTEPDSSAIRTEVLNIHDKVMIDGEKVIKNKMKLDTLLLAEKAKQSPDTTKIVDLISRLNKADENMMDWMHFFKDDFKGKNEDENLAYYKSQMIKIRAVEDGYIQVTKESDSVLKILKASAKTPTSVHKN
;
A
#
# COMPACT_ATOMS: atom_id res chain seq x y z
N MET A 1 -29.78 -59.79 -44.78
CA MET A 1 -29.53 -58.50 -45.46
C MET A 1 -28.39 -57.79 -44.74
N LYS A 2 -27.47 -57.18 -45.49
CA LYS A 2 -26.05 -56.98 -45.15
C LYS A 2 -25.78 -55.74 -44.25
N LEU A 3 -24.69 -55.82 -43.48
CA LEU A 3 -23.98 -54.68 -42.85
C LEU A 3 -23.62 -53.59 -43.88
N ARG A 4 -23.52 -52.32 -43.43
CA ARG A 4 -22.30 -51.45 -43.44
C ARG A 4 -22.54 -49.94 -43.74
N ASN A 5 -21.70 -49.10 -43.09
CA ASN A 5 -21.37 -47.65 -43.26
C ASN A 5 -22.17 -46.65 -42.39
N ILE A 6 -21.65 -46.09 -41.28
CA ILE A 6 -20.45 -45.22 -41.02
C ILE A 6 -20.69 -43.75 -41.44
N LEU A 7 -20.28 -42.81 -40.55
CA LEU A 7 -20.13 -41.34 -40.67
C LEU A 7 -21.43 -40.53 -40.45
N ALA A 8 -21.48 -39.44 -39.70
CA ALA A 8 -20.47 -38.64 -38.98
C ALA A 8 -21.19 -37.57 -38.15
N PHE A 9 -20.49 -37.05 -37.13
CA PHE A 9 -20.48 -35.66 -36.65
C PHE A 9 -21.82 -34.94 -36.35
N GLY A 10 -22.00 -34.24 -35.23
CA GLY A 10 -20.99 -33.58 -34.43
C GLY A 10 -21.50 -33.30 -33.02
N LEU A 11 -20.64 -33.65 -32.08
CA LEU A 11 -20.57 -33.06 -30.76
C LEU A 11 -20.41 -31.55 -30.94
N VAL A 12 -21.49 -30.77 -30.79
CA VAL A 12 -21.40 -29.32 -30.63
C VAL A 12 -20.78 -29.07 -29.26
N VAL A 13 -19.45 -29.12 -29.20
CA VAL A 13 -18.69 -28.52 -28.12
C VAL A 13 -18.87 -27.03 -28.30
N MET A 14 -19.84 -26.44 -27.58
CA MET A 14 -19.75 -25.03 -27.24
C MET A 14 -18.50 -24.88 -26.39
N THR A 15 -17.38 -24.61 -27.05
CA THR A 15 -16.25 -23.95 -26.41
C THR A 15 -16.78 -22.59 -26.00
N ILE A 16 -17.27 -22.48 -24.77
CA ILE A 16 -17.25 -21.23 -24.03
C ILE A 16 -15.80 -20.76 -24.05
N ALA A 17 -15.47 -19.97 -25.07
CA ALA A 17 -14.28 -19.15 -25.07
C ALA A 17 -14.40 -18.33 -23.79
N SER A 18 -13.58 -18.68 -22.80
CA SER A 18 -13.35 -17.85 -21.63
C SER A 18 -12.68 -16.60 -22.16
N CYS A 19 -13.51 -15.66 -22.61
CA CYS A 19 -13.11 -14.33 -23.00
C CYS A 19 -12.71 -13.66 -21.69
N LYS A 20 -11.46 -13.87 -21.28
CA LYS A 20 -10.80 -12.99 -20.32
C LYS A 20 -10.51 -11.70 -21.09
N THR A 21 -11.53 -10.88 -21.29
CA THR A 21 -11.35 -9.51 -21.76
C THR A 21 -10.45 -8.82 -20.74
N GLU A 22 -9.32 -8.28 -21.19
CA GLU A 22 -8.47 -7.46 -20.31
C GLU A 22 -9.31 -6.31 -19.74
N PRO A 23 -9.03 -5.85 -18.50
CA PRO A 23 -9.74 -4.72 -17.92
C PRO A 23 -9.57 -3.47 -18.79
N ASP A 24 -10.67 -2.76 -19.03
CA ASP A 24 -10.65 -1.46 -19.69
C ASP A 24 -10.04 -0.36 -18.79
N SER A 25 -9.80 0.82 -19.35
CA SER A 25 -9.18 1.92 -18.59
C SER A 25 -10.03 2.38 -17.40
N SER A 26 -11.35 2.25 -17.48
CA SER A 26 -12.29 2.62 -16.41
C SER A 26 -12.17 1.69 -15.21
N ALA A 27 -12.04 0.38 -15.45
CA ALA A 27 -11.80 -0.61 -14.41
C ALA A 27 -10.47 -0.35 -13.69
N ILE A 28 -9.38 -0.11 -14.44
CA ILE A 28 -8.08 0.21 -13.83
C ILE A 28 -8.13 1.54 -13.07
N ARG A 29 -8.78 2.58 -13.61
CA ARG A 29 -8.97 3.86 -12.90
C ARG A 29 -9.70 3.66 -11.57
N THR A 30 -10.75 2.85 -11.55
CA THR A 30 -11.51 2.55 -10.33
C THR A 30 -10.62 1.89 -9.29
N GLU A 31 -9.78 0.93 -9.69
CA GLU A 31 -8.85 0.30 -8.76
C GLU A 31 -7.79 1.28 -8.24
N VAL A 32 -7.27 2.19 -9.08
CA VAL A 32 -6.34 3.26 -8.65
C VAL A 32 -6.98 4.11 -7.54
N LEU A 33 -8.24 4.53 -7.73
CA LEU A 33 -8.96 5.34 -6.76
C LEU A 33 -9.27 4.58 -5.47
N ASN A 34 -9.60 3.29 -5.56
CA ASN A 34 -9.81 2.45 -4.38
C ASN A 34 -8.55 2.35 -3.51
N ILE A 35 -7.36 2.26 -4.14
CA ILE A 35 -6.09 2.24 -3.40
C ILE A 35 -5.82 3.62 -2.80
N HIS A 36 -6.06 4.71 -3.54
CA HIS A 36 -5.98 6.07 -3.01
C HIS A 36 -6.83 6.21 -1.74
N ASP A 37 -8.10 5.84 -1.78
CA ASP A 37 -9.02 5.98 -0.64
C ASP A 37 -8.55 5.15 0.55
N LYS A 38 -8.07 3.93 0.30
CA LYS A 38 -7.48 3.09 1.35
C LYS A 38 -6.24 3.76 1.98
N VAL A 39 -5.31 4.26 1.16
CA VAL A 39 -4.10 4.93 1.63
C VAL A 39 -4.43 6.19 2.44
N MET A 40 -5.47 6.93 2.07
CA MET A 40 -5.96 8.07 2.84
C MET A 40 -6.43 7.67 4.24
N ILE A 41 -7.15 6.55 4.36
CA ILE A 41 -7.54 6.00 5.67
C ILE A 41 -6.30 5.55 6.47
N ASP A 42 -5.36 4.85 5.81
CA ASP A 42 -4.10 4.42 6.44
C ASP A 42 -3.21 5.61 6.86
N GLY A 43 -3.39 6.79 6.25
CA GLY A 43 -2.75 8.05 6.62
C GLY A 43 -3.02 8.50 8.04
N GLU A 44 -4.21 8.20 8.58
CA GLU A 44 -4.47 8.44 9.99
C GLU A 44 -3.48 7.70 10.89
N LYS A 45 -3.10 6.48 10.50
CA LYS A 45 -2.17 5.66 11.26
C LYS A 45 -0.75 6.22 11.18
N VAL A 46 -0.32 6.68 10.00
CA VAL A 46 0.97 7.37 9.81
C VAL A 46 1.06 8.57 10.75
N ILE A 47 0.06 9.45 10.75
CA ILE A 47 0.00 10.64 11.60
C ILE A 47 0.02 10.25 13.09
N LYS A 48 -0.83 9.29 13.50
CA LYS A 48 -0.90 8.80 14.89
C LYS A 48 0.44 8.24 15.37
N ASN A 49 1.15 7.49 14.53
CA ASN A 49 2.45 6.92 14.89
C ASN A 49 3.53 8.00 14.96
N LYS A 50 3.52 8.96 14.04
CA LYS A 50 4.41 10.12 14.09
C LYS A 50 4.25 10.90 15.39
N MET A 51 3.02 11.26 15.77
CA MET A 51 2.75 11.99 17.02
C MET A 51 3.26 11.26 18.26
N LYS A 52 3.10 9.93 18.32
CA LYS A 52 3.62 9.12 19.43
C LYS A 52 5.14 9.12 19.45
N LEU A 53 5.78 8.96 18.29
CA LEU A 53 7.24 8.98 18.18
C LEU A 53 7.82 10.36 18.50
N ASP A 54 7.18 11.46 18.09
CA ASP A 54 7.57 12.82 18.47
C ASP A 54 7.53 13.01 19.99
N THR A 55 6.44 12.56 20.64
CA THR A 55 6.29 12.61 22.10
C THR A 55 7.39 11.81 22.80
N LEU A 56 7.70 10.62 22.27
CA LEU A 56 8.78 9.78 22.81
C LEU A 56 10.15 10.40 22.60
N LEU A 57 10.41 11.00 21.45
CA LEU A 57 11.67 11.66 21.15
C LEU A 57 11.97 12.77 22.17
N LEU A 58 10.95 13.55 22.54
CA LEU A 58 11.08 14.58 23.58
C LEU A 58 11.44 13.95 24.95
N ALA A 59 10.77 12.86 25.33
CA ALA A 59 11.04 12.17 26.58
C ALA A 59 12.44 11.52 26.63
N GLU A 60 12.90 10.92 25.53
CA GLU A 60 14.19 10.24 25.45
C GLU A 60 15.36 11.22 25.33
N LYS A 61 15.18 12.37 24.66
CA LYS A 61 16.16 13.46 24.66
C LYS A 61 16.41 14.01 26.07
N ALA A 62 15.36 14.11 26.89
CA ALA A 62 15.51 14.52 28.29
C ALA A 62 16.33 13.51 29.13
N LYS A 63 16.40 12.25 28.69
CA LYS A 63 17.16 11.16 29.35
C LYS A 63 18.53 10.90 28.72
N GLN A 64 18.93 11.63 27.68
CA GLN A 64 20.18 11.40 26.92
C GLN A 64 20.31 9.96 26.38
N SER A 65 19.21 9.36 25.93
CA SER A 65 19.17 7.98 25.42
C SER A 65 19.79 7.85 24.01
N PRO A 66 20.61 6.80 23.74
CA PRO A 66 21.21 6.56 22.42
C PRO A 66 20.19 6.13 21.35
N ASP A 67 18.97 5.74 21.74
CA ASP A 67 17.93 5.24 20.83
C ASP A 67 17.22 6.35 20.02
N THR A 68 17.59 7.62 20.24
CA THR A 68 16.95 8.77 19.58
C THR A 68 17.13 8.79 18.06
N THR A 69 18.25 8.29 17.53
CA THR A 69 18.53 8.25 16.08
C THR A 69 17.48 7.43 15.32
N LYS A 70 17.09 6.27 15.86
CA LYS A 70 16.08 5.39 15.23
C LYS A 70 14.69 6.03 15.23
N ILE A 71 14.36 6.77 16.29
CA ILE A 71 13.09 7.49 16.40
C ILE A 71 13.04 8.65 15.37
N VAL A 72 14.13 9.42 15.25
CA VAL A 72 14.25 10.51 14.27
C VAL A 72 14.13 9.99 12.84
N ASP A 73 14.82 8.89 12.51
CA ASP A 73 14.72 8.24 11.21
C ASP A 73 13.27 7.82 10.90
N LEU A 74 12.59 7.16 11.83
CA LEU A 74 11.20 6.73 11.64
C LEU A 74 10.24 7.90 11.45
N ILE A 75 10.41 8.99 12.20
CA ILE A 75 9.61 10.21 12.01
C ILE A 75 9.82 10.78 10.61
N SER A 76 11.07 10.85 10.14
CA SER A 76 11.40 11.33 8.80
C SER A 76 10.76 10.45 7.72
N ARG A 77 10.79 9.13 7.89
CA ARG A 77 10.17 8.19 6.93
C ARG A 77 8.64 8.24 6.94
N LEU A 78 8.03 8.48 8.11
CA LEU A 78 6.57 8.70 8.21
C LEU A 78 6.16 9.97 7.45
N ASN A 79 6.91 11.07 7.60
CA ASN A 79 6.68 12.28 6.81
C ASN A 79 6.85 12.02 5.33
N LYS A 80 7.92 11.30 4.95
CA LYS A 80 8.18 11.02 3.54
C LYS A 80 7.09 10.17 2.89
N ALA A 81 6.50 9.23 3.63
CA ALA A 81 5.35 8.47 3.14
C ALA A 81 4.18 9.39 2.82
N ASP A 82 3.82 10.29 3.73
CA ASP A 82 2.74 11.28 3.53
C ASP A 82 3.02 12.23 2.36
N GLU A 83 4.26 12.72 2.26
CA GLU A 83 4.72 13.53 1.11
C GLU A 83 4.58 12.80 -0.22
N ASN A 84 4.93 11.50 -0.28
CA ASN A 84 4.79 10.74 -1.53
C ASN A 84 3.33 10.60 -1.97
N MET A 85 2.39 10.51 -1.03
CA MET A 85 0.96 10.53 -1.34
C MET A 85 0.51 11.90 -1.86
N MET A 86 0.98 12.99 -1.23
CA MET A 86 0.73 14.35 -1.70
C MET A 86 1.32 14.60 -3.09
N ASP A 87 2.55 14.17 -3.33
CA ASP A 87 3.22 14.27 -4.63
C ASP A 87 2.42 13.49 -5.69
N TRP A 88 1.99 12.26 -5.37
CA TRP A 88 1.17 11.48 -6.29
C TRP A 88 -0.15 12.20 -6.62
N MET A 89 -0.87 12.71 -5.61
CA MET A 89 -2.12 13.46 -5.81
C MET A 89 -1.91 14.73 -6.63
N HIS A 90 -0.78 15.41 -6.47
CA HIS A 90 -0.45 16.61 -7.24
C HIS A 90 -0.29 16.33 -8.74
N PHE A 91 0.28 15.17 -9.10
CA PHE A 91 0.52 14.80 -10.49
C PHE A 91 -0.58 13.92 -11.10
N PHE A 92 -1.44 13.33 -10.28
CA PHE A 92 -2.55 12.50 -10.74
C PHE A 92 -3.64 13.36 -11.39
N LYS A 93 -3.91 13.05 -12.66
CA LYS A 93 -5.03 13.59 -13.43
C LYS A 93 -6.14 12.56 -13.45
N ASP A 94 -7.22 12.83 -12.71
CA ASP A 94 -8.38 11.95 -12.62
C ASP A 94 -9.24 11.95 -13.89
N ASP A 95 -9.18 13.05 -14.65
CA ASP A 95 -9.90 13.28 -15.89
C ASP A 95 -9.00 13.13 -17.13
N PHE A 96 -7.92 12.34 -17.02
CA PHE A 96 -7.02 12.10 -18.14
C PHE A 96 -7.77 11.54 -19.35
N LYS A 97 -7.59 12.20 -20.50
CA LYS A 97 -8.15 11.83 -21.80
C LYS A 97 -7.04 11.74 -22.83
N GLY A 98 -6.57 10.53 -23.07
CA GLY A 98 -5.69 10.18 -24.18
C GLY A 98 -6.40 10.28 -25.52
N LYS A 99 -5.63 10.12 -26.60
CA LYS A 99 -6.16 10.15 -27.99
C LYS A 99 -7.03 8.94 -28.31
N ASN A 100 -6.78 7.82 -27.62
CA ASN A 100 -7.48 6.56 -27.78
C ASN A 100 -7.49 5.81 -26.43
N GLU A 101 -8.18 4.67 -26.42
CA GLU A 101 -8.33 3.86 -25.21
C GLU A 101 -6.99 3.24 -24.74
N ASP A 102 -6.08 2.92 -25.65
CA ASP A 102 -4.76 2.37 -25.30
C ASP A 102 -3.93 3.39 -24.51
N GLU A 103 -3.98 4.68 -24.88
CA GLU A 103 -3.33 5.74 -24.13
C GLU A 103 -3.95 5.93 -22.73
N ASN A 104 -5.28 5.84 -22.61
CA ASN A 104 -5.95 5.88 -21.30
C ASN A 104 -5.51 4.71 -20.42
N LEU A 105 -5.54 3.50 -20.98
CA LEU A 105 -5.17 2.28 -20.27
C LEU A 105 -3.71 2.32 -19.83
N ALA A 106 -2.80 2.77 -20.70
CA ALA A 106 -1.38 2.94 -20.37
C ALA A 106 -1.17 3.95 -19.24
N TYR A 107 -1.89 5.08 -19.28
CA TYR A 107 -1.83 6.08 -18.22
C TYR A 107 -2.28 5.49 -16.88
N TYR A 108 -3.48 4.90 -16.79
CA TYR A 108 -3.99 4.37 -15.51
C TYR A 108 -3.18 3.15 -15.02
N LYS A 109 -2.66 2.29 -15.91
CA LYS A 109 -1.70 1.24 -15.53
C LYS A 109 -0.42 1.84 -14.94
N SER A 110 0.08 2.96 -15.47
CA SER A 110 1.23 3.65 -14.87
C SER A 110 0.91 4.25 -13.50
N GLN A 111 -0.30 4.79 -13.31
CA GLN A 111 -0.73 5.34 -12.03
C GLN A 111 -0.97 4.25 -10.99
N MET A 112 -1.46 3.08 -11.41
CA MET A 112 -1.57 1.87 -10.58
C MET A 112 -0.24 1.50 -9.94
N ILE A 113 0.83 1.44 -10.74
CA ILE A 113 2.17 1.12 -10.23
C ILE A 113 2.62 2.17 -9.20
N LYS A 114 2.38 3.45 -9.47
CA LYS A 114 2.78 4.54 -8.57
C LYS A 114 2.01 4.52 -7.25
N ILE A 115 0.69 4.38 -7.29
CA ILE A 115 -0.12 4.38 -6.06
C ILE A 115 0.13 3.13 -5.20
N ARG A 116 0.43 1.98 -5.83
CA ARG A 116 0.89 0.77 -5.11
C ARG A 116 2.22 1.00 -4.39
N ALA A 117 3.16 1.70 -5.02
CA ALA A 117 4.42 2.06 -4.35
C ALA A 117 4.20 3.00 -3.15
N VAL A 118 3.23 3.92 -3.23
CA VAL A 118 2.82 4.74 -2.07
C VAL A 118 2.22 3.85 -0.97
N GLU A 119 1.29 2.96 -1.32
CA GLU A 119 0.67 2.00 -0.40
C GLU A 119 1.72 1.14 0.34
N ASP A 120 2.67 0.57 -0.39
CA ASP A 120 3.76 -0.24 0.19
C ASP A 120 4.60 0.58 1.18
N GLY A 121 4.88 1.85 0.85
CA GLY A 121 5.58 2.78 1.74
C GLY A 121 4.84 2.98 3.06
N TYR A 122 3.51 3.17 3.02
CA TYR A 122 2.65 3.29 4.21
C TYR A 122 2.68 2.01 5.04
N ILE A 123 2.50 0.86 4.41
CA ILE A 123 2.49 -0.44 5.09
C ILE A 123 3.83 -0.68 5.80
N GLN A 124 4.94 -0.44 5.11
CA GLN A 124 6.26 -0.65 5.67
C GLN A 124 6.50 0.26 6.87
N VAL A 125 6.33 1.57 6.71
CA VAL A 125 6.67 2.53 7.77
C VAL A 125 5.73 2.41 8.98
N THR A 126 4.46 2.10 8.77
CA THR A 126 3.51 1.89 9.88
C THR A 126 3.82 0.61 10.65
N LYS A 127 4.20 -0.48 9.97
CA LYS A 127 4.63 -1.74 10.62
C LYS A 127 5.90 -1.55 11.46
N GLU A 128 6.89 -0.85 10.92
CA GLU A 128 8.14 -0.57 11.64
C GLU A 128 7.91 0.35 12.85
N SER A 129 7.14 1.43 12.67
CA SER A 129 6.81 2.34 13.78
C SER A 129 5.98 1.65 14.87
N ASP A 130 5.01 0.81 14.51
CA ASP A 130 4.27 -0.01 15.48
C ASP A 130 5.20 -0.91 16.30
N SER A 131 6.18 -1.52 15.65
CA SER A 131 7.15 -2.42 16.29
C SER A 131 8.01 -1.67 17.31
N VAL A 132 8.51 -0.48 16.95
CA VAL A 132 9.27 0.38 17.88
C VAL A 132 8.40 0.86 19.03
N LEU A 133 7.18 1.33 18.75
CA LEU A 133 6.24 1.78 19.77
C LEU A 133 5.88 0.65 20.76
N LYS A 134 5.81 -0.60 20.30
CA LYS A 134 5.58 -1.77 21.16
C LYS A 134 6.78 -2.08 22.05
N ILE A 135 7.98 -2.11 21.49
CA ILE A 135 9.21 -2.40 22.24
C ILE A 135 9.41 -1.37 23.35
N LEU A 136 9.29 -0.09 23.04
CA LEU A 136 9.51 0.99 24.01
C LEU A 136 8.45 1.01 25.13
N LYS A 137 7.18 0.71 24.81
CA LYS A 137 6.14 0.52 25.82
C LYS A 137 6.42 -0.66 26.75
N ALA A 138 7.05 -1.73 26.25
CA ALA A 138 7.45 -2.86 27.08
C ALA A 138 8.62 -2.51 28.00
N SER A 139 9.65 -1.82 27.48
CA SER A 139 10.81 -1.36 28.26
C SER A 139 10.43 -0.38 29.37
N ALA A 140 9.40 0.46 29.17
CA ALA A 140 8.90 1.37 30.20
C ALA A 140 8.13 0.67 31.35
N LYS A 141 7.71 -0.58 31.17
CA LYS A 141 6.93 -1.35 32.17
C LYS A 141 7.78 -2.24 33.06
N THR A 142 9.08 -2.37 32.80
CA THR A 142 9.98 -3.12 33.68
C THR A 142 10.61 -2.14 34.66
N PRO A 143 10.21 -2.10 35.95
CA PRO A 143 10.96 -1.35 36.94
C PRO A 143 12.32 -2.02 37.05
N THR A 144 13.38 -1.25 36.91
CA THR A 144 14.75 -1.65 37.25
C THR A 144 14.76 -2.00 38.74
N SER A 145 14.53 -3.28 39.08
CA SER A 145 14.84 -3.81 40.41
C SER A 145 16.36 -3.94 40.50
N VAL A 146 17.04 -2.81 40.70
CA VAL A 146 18.45 -2.84 41.09
C VAL A 146 18.46 -3.20 42.57
N HIS A 147 18.77 -4.47 42.81
CA HIS A 147 19.14 -5.04 44.10
C HIS A 147 20.15 -4.12 44.81
N LYS A 148 19.79 -3.68 46.02
CA LYS A 148 20.73 -3.20 47.02
C LYS A 148 21.01 -4.39 47.93
N ASN A 149 22.23 -4.93 47.85
CA ASN A 149 22.81 -5.75 48.92
C ASN A 149 23.66 -4.86 49.81
#